data_AF-A0A7X5E4K7-F1
#
_entry.id   AF-A0A7X5E4K7-F1
#
_cell.length_a   1.000
_cell.length_b   1.000
_cell.length_c   1.000
_cell.angle_alpha   90.00
_cell.angle_beta   90.00
_cell.angle_gamma   90.00
#
_symmetry.space_group_name_H-M   'P 1'
#
loop_
_entity.id
_entity.type
_entity.pdbx_description
1 polymer ?
#
loop_
_entity_poly.entity_id
_entity_poly.type
_entity_poly.pdbx_seq_one_letter_code
_entity_poly.pdbx_strand_id
1 'polypeptide(L)'
;MSDITKEQFRQKIENCYGDYYNQWMQLSATELIQKAEEIAAVQLMAKELPQQVSNEQAEYLLQFKNPLEVVSDGWLSENSSDVSVIDEALDHVLWRLIDTGDAEELYEMETQENDGLQMG
;
A
#
# COMPACT_ATOMS: atom_id res chain seq x y z
N MET A 1 15.92 28.37 -11.76
CA MET A 1 15.15 28.47 -10.49
C MET A 1 14.34 27.19 -10.25
N SER A 2 13.76 26.57 -11.28
CA SER A 2 13.01 25.30 -11.21
C SER A 2 13.71 24.11 -10.54
N ASP A 3 14.97 23.86 -10.85
CA ASP A 3 15.63 22.61 -10.41
C ASP A 3 16.01 22.61 -8.92
N ILE A 4 16.25 23.81 -8.36
CA ILE A 4 16.56 23.98 -6.94
C ILE A 4 15.32 23.67 -6.10
N THR A 5 14.15 24.14 -6.53
CA THR A 5 12.87 23.90 -5.84
C THR A 5 12.51 22.42 -5.81
N LYS A 6 12.72 21.70 -6.92
CA LYS A 6 12.48 20.24 -6.97
C LYS A 6 13.43 19.47 -6.06
N GLU A 7 14.70 19.86 -6.01
CA GLU A 7 15.69 19.24 -5.12
C GLU A 7 15.33 19.48 -3.64
N GLN A 8 14.99 20.71 -3.28
CA GLN A 8 14.52 21.05 -1.92
C GLN A 8 13.26 20.27 -1.55
N PHE A 9 12.35 20.12 -2.50
CA PHE A 9 11.13 19.35 -2.31
C PHE A 9 11.42 17.87 -2.07
N ARG A 10 12.28 17.25 -2.90
CA ARG A 10 12.69 15.86 -2.72
C ARG A 10 13.32 15.62 -1.35
N GLN A 11 14.28 16.47 -0.96
CA GLN A 11 14.92 16.36 0.35
C GLN A 11 13.93 16.50 1.49
N LYS A 12 12.93 17.40 1.37
CA LYS A 12 11.89 17.54 2.39
C LYS A 12 11.03 16.29 2.50
N ILE A 13 10.63 15.69 1.38
CA ILE A 13 9.87 14.43 1.36
C ILE A 13 10.69 13.29 1.97
N GLU A 14 11.97 13.17 1.62
CA GLU A 14 12.87 12.17 2.20
C GLU A 14 13.00 12.32 3.72
N ASN A 15 13.15 13.56 4.21
CA ASN A 15 13.20 13.84 5.64
C ASN A 15 11.89 13.47 6.34
N CYS A 16 10.74 13.90 5.79
CA CYS A 16 9.42 13.55 6.33
C CYS A 16 9.22 12.02 6.36
N TYR A 17 9.62 11.32 5.29
CA TYR A 17 9.55 9.86 5.24
C TYR A 17 10.46 9.20 6.29
N GLY A 18 11.65 9.74 6.52
CA GLY A 18 12.56 9.28 7.58
C GLY A 18 11.94 9.40 8.97
N ASP A 19 11.24 10.51 9.25
CA ASP A 19 10.51 10.70 10.51
C ASP A 19 9.38 9.69 10.67
N TYR A 20 8.58 9.46 9.63
CA TYR A 20 7.54 8.42 9.62
C TYR A 20 8.13 7.02 9.84
N TYR A 21 9.21 6.69 9.16
CA TYR A 21 9.87 5.40 9.30
C TYR A 21 10.34 5.18 10.74
N ASN A 22 10.98 6.17 11.34
CA ASN A 22 11.40 6.11 12.74
C ASN A 22 10.22 5.94 13.70
N GLN A 23 9.10 6.63 13.44
CA GLN A 23 7.88 6.47 14.21
C GLN A 23 7.32 5.06 14.08
N TRP A 24 7.24 4.52 12.87
CA TRP A 24 6.75 3.15 12.62
C TRP A 24 7.60 2.10 13.31
N MET A 25 8.93 2.28 13.35
CA MET A 25 9.83 1.35 14.05
C MET A 25 9.67 1.35 15.58
N GLN A 26 8.98 2.35 16.15
CA GLN A 26 8.66 2.40 17.58
C GLN A 26 7.28 1.81 17.91
N LEU A 27 6.43 1.57 16.90
CA LEU A 27 5.11 1.01 17.08
C LEU A 27 5.17 -0.50 17.32
N SER A 28 4.15 -1.02 18.02
CA SER A 28 3.95 -2.46 18.13
C SER A 28 3.50 -3.07 16.80
N ALA A 29 3.66 -4.38 16.67
CA ALA A 29 3.18 -5.11 15.49
C ALA A 29 1.68 -4.91 15.23
N THR A 30 0.86 -4.84 16.30
CA THR A 30 -0.58 -4.61 16.19
C THR A 30 -0.90 -3.22 15.62
N GLU A 31 -0.20 -2.19 16.10
CA GLU A 31 -0.36 -0.81 15.61
C GLU A 31 0.09 -0.67 14.16
N LEU A 32 1.16 -1.38 13.76
CA LEU A 32 1.62 -1.42 12.38
C LEU A 32 0.57 -2.06 11.44
N ILE A 33 -0.08 -3.14 11.87
CA ILE A 33 -1.15 -3.79 11.09
C ILE A 33 -2.34 -2.84 10.94
N GLN A 34 -2.73 -2.15 12.02
CA GLN A 34 -3.84 -1.18 11.97
C GLN A 34 -3.54 0.00 11.05
N LYS A 35 -2.28 0.41 10.96
CA LYS A 35 -1.81 1.49 10.09
C LYS A 35 -1.35 1.02 8.71
N ALA A 36 -1.55 -0.24 8.34
CA ALA A 36 -0.99 -0.79 7.10
C ALA A 36 -1.41 0.01 5.85
N GLU A 37 -2.68 0.43 5.76
CA GLU A 37 -3.18 1.24 4.66
C GLU A 37 -2.55 2.64 4.61
N GLU A 38 -2.43 3.29 5.77
CA GLU A 38 -1.75 4.58 5.93
C GLU A 38 -0.26 4.47 5.55
N ILE A 39 0.42 3.43 6.03
CA ILE A 39 1.82 3.15 5.70
C ILE A 39 1.99 2.97 4.20
N ALA A 40 1.12 2.18 3.56
CA ALA A 40 1.15 1.95 2.12
C ALA A 40 0.94 3.24 1.33
N ALA A 41 -0.01 4.09 1.73
CA ALA A 41 -0.25 5.38 1.12
C ALA A 41 0.97 6.32 1.25
N VAL A 42 1.54 6.44 2.45
CA VAL A 42 2.73 7.26 2.70
C VAL A 42 3.92 6.76 1.88
N GLN A 43 4.14 5.44 1.80
CA GLN A 43 5.21 4.84 0.98
C GLN A 43 5.03 5.13 -0.52
N LEU A 44 3.81 4.98 -1.02
CA LEU A 44 3.49 5.25 -2.42
C LEU A 44 3.71 6.73 -2.75
N MET A 45 3.21 7.64 -1.90
CA MET A 45 3.34 9.08 -2.12
C MET A 45 4.81 9.52 -2.03
N ALA A 46 5.59 9.01 -1.08
CA ALA A 46 7.00 9.34 -0.98
C ALA A 46 7.80 8.96 -2.25
N LYS A 47 7.40 7.88 -2.93
CA LYS A 47 8.03 7.40 -4.16
C LYS A 47 7.58 8.16 -5.41
N GLU A 48 6.28 8.31 -5.58
CA GLU A 48 5.70 8.81 -6.83
C GLU A 48 5.71 10.35 -6.90
N LEU A 49 5.51 11.01 -5.76
CA LEU A 49 5.26 12.44 -5.72
C LEU A 49 6.46 13.27 -6.18
N PRO A 50 7.72 12.99 -5.79
CA PRO A 50 8.89 13.71 -6.32
C PRO A 50 9.07 13.56 -7.84
N GLN A 51 8.52 12.50 -8.45
CA GLN A 51 8.64 12.23 -9.89
C GLN A 51 7.53 12.91 -10.70
N GLN A 52 6.33 12.97 -10.14
CA GLN A 52 5.14 13.46 -10.85
C GLN A 52 4.85 14.94 -10.62
N VAL A 53 5.42 15.56 -9.58
CA VAL A 53 5.11 16.94 -9.20
C VAL A 53 5.73 17.98 -10.14
N SER A 54 4.93 18.97 -10.54
CA SER A 54 5.40 20.17 -11.25
C SER A 54 6.08 21.17 -10.29
N ASN A 55 6.79 22.16 -10.82
CA ASN A 55 7.46 23.17 -9.99
C ASN A 55 6.45 23.95 -9.12
N GLU A 56 5.31 24.36 -9.68
CA GLU A 56 4.29 25.11 -8.96
C GLU A 56 3.66 24.28 -7.83
N GLN A 57 3.38 23.01 -8.09
CA GLN A 57 2.86 22.09 -7.07
C GLN A 57 3.90 21.83 -5.98
N ALA A 58 5.19 21.73 -6.34
CA ALA A 58 6.26 21.60 -5.35
C ALA A 58 6.37 22.86 -4.48
N GLU A 59 6.28 24.07 -5.06
CA GLU A 59 6.28 25.33 -4.30
C GLU A 59 5.08 25.43 -3.36
N TYR A 60 3.90 24.99 -3.80
CA TYR A 60 2.71 24.90 -2.94
C TYR A 60 2.94 23.93 -1.77
N LEU A 61 3.42 22.71 -2.06
CA LEU A 61 3.61 21.68 -1.04
C LEU A 61 4.74 22.04 -0.05
N LEU A 62 5.77 22.75 -0.49
CA LEU A 62 6.86 23.21 0.37
C LEU A 62 6.39 24.11 1.51
N GLN A 63 5.22 24.75 1.40
CA GLN A 63 4.64 25.61 2.44
C GLN A 63 4.15 24.81 3.66
N PHE A 64 3.83 23.53 3.50
CA PHE A 64 3.38 22.68 4.60
C PHE A 64 4.56 22.18 5.44
N LYS A 65 4.32 21.94 6.73
CA LYS A 65 5.32 21.31 7.61
C LYS A 65 5.61 19.88 7.15
N ASN A 66 4.56 19.13 6.86
CA ASN A 66 4.61 17.75 6.41
C ASN A 66 3.83 17.60 5.10
N PRO A 67 4.44 17.90 3.93
CA PRO A 67 3.77 17.76 2.64
C PRO A 67 3.40 16.32 2.31
N LEU A 68 4.11 15.34 2.90
CA LEU A 68 3.86 13.93 2.67
C LEU A 68 2.52 13.51 3.29
N GLU A 69 2.25 13.95 4.52
CA GLU A 69 0.97 13.73 5.23
C GLU A 69 -0.23 14.28 4.47
N VAL A 70 -0.12 15.54 4.00
CA VAL A 70 -1.20 16.20 3.27
C VAL A 70 -1.63 15.41 2.05
N VAL A 71 -0.66 14.81 1.34
CA VAL A 71 -0.94 14.10 0.10
C VAL A 71 -1.31 12.64 0.34
N SER A 72 -0.73 11.99 1.36
CA SER A 72 -1.17 10.65 1.77
C SER A 72 -2.61 10.66 2.29
N ASP A 73 -3.00 11.67 3.08
CA ASP A 73 -4.36 11.80 3.60
C ASP A 73 -5.37 12.05 2.47
N GLY A 74 -5.02 12.92 1.52
CA GLY A 74 -5.83 13.14 0.33
C GLY A 74 -5.97 11.86 -0.51
N TRP A 75 -4.86 11.14 -0.72
CA TRP A 75 -4.87 9.85 -1.42
C TRP A 75 -5.79 8.84 -0.73
N LEU A 76 -5.70 8.70 0.59
CA LEU A 76 -6.57 7.82 1.37
C LEU A 76 -8.03 8.24 1.30
N SER A 77 -8.34 9.53 1.31
CA SER A 77 -9.75 9.98 1.18
C SER A 77 -10.37 9.62 -0.18
N GLU A 78 -9.56 9.56 -1.24
CA GLU A 78 -10.01 9.30 -2.61
C GLU A 78 -9.89 7.82 -3.00
N ASN A 79 -8.99 7.06 -2.36
CA ASN A 79 -8.63 5.69 -2.73
C ASN A 79 -8.76 4.68 -1.58
N SER A 80 -9.09 5.09 -0.34
CA SER A 80 -9.48 4.13 0.69
C SER A 80 -10.74 3.44 0.21
N SER A 81 -10.64 2.14 0.05
CA SER A 81 -11.49 1.39 -0.86
C SER A 81 -12.95 1.44 -0.44
N ASP A 82 -13.80 1.96 -1.33
CA ASP A 82 -15.18 1.52 -1.42
C ASP A 82 -15.18 0.00 -1.63
N VAL A 83 -15.67 -0.73 -0.62
CA VAL A 83 -15.79 -2.20 -0.55
C VAL A 83 -16.33 -2.83 -1.86
N SER A 84 -17.05 -2.05 -2.67
CA SER A 84 -17.58 -2.44 -3.98
C SER A 84 -16.55 -2.84 -5.05
N VAL A 85 -15.32 -2.31 -5.04
CA VAL A 85 -14.31 -2.65 -6.07
C VAL A 85 -13.66 -4.01 -5.78
N ILE A 86 -13.67 -4.45 -4.53
CA ILE A 86 -13.07 -5.73 -4.10
C ILE A 86 -13.93 -6.92 -4.53
N ASP A 87 -15.26 -6.74 -4.57
CA ASP A 87 -16.21 -7.83 -4.84
C ASP A 87 -16.05 -8.41 -6.26
N GLU A 88 -16.08 -7.54 -7.29
CA GLU A 88 -15.93 -7.97 -8.69
C GLU A 88 -14.52 -8.49 -9.00
N ALA A 89 -13.49 -7.88 -8.41
CA ALA A 89 -12.11 -8.32 -8.59
C ALA A 89 -11.84 -9.69 -7.95
N LEU A 90 -12.44 -9.96 -6.79
CA LEU A 90 -12.30 -11.22 -6.09
C LEU A 90 -12.99 -12.35 -6.85
N ASP A 91 -14.22 -12.13 -7.32
CA ASP A 91 -14.96 -13.12 -8.11
C ASP A 91 -14.19 -13.55 -9.36
N HIS A 92 -13.55 -12.62 -10.06
CA HIS A 92 -12.72 -12.93 -11.22
C HIS A 92 -11.46 -13.74 -10.85
N VAL A 93 -10.80 -13.42 -9.74
CA VAL A 93 -9.64 -14.18 -9.26
C VAL A 93 -10.03 -15.61 -8.92
N LEU A 94 -11.15 -15.79 -8.20
CA LEU A 94 -11.65 -17.10 -7.82
C LEU A 94 -12.03 -17.94 -9.05
N TRP A 95 -12.74 -17.35 -10.01
CA TRP A 95 -13.07 -18.03 -11.27
C TRP A 95 -11.80 -18.50 -11.99
N ARG A 96 -10.78 -17.63 -12.13
CA ARG A 96 -9.52 -17.99 -12.79
C ARG A 96 -8.81 -19.13 -12.07
N LEU A 97 -8.75 -19.11 -10.74
CA LEU A 97 -8.07 -20.17 -9.97
C LEU A 97 -8.75 -21.54 -10.18
N ILE A 98 -10.07 -21.56 -10.26
CA ILE A 98 -10.85 -22.77 -10.52
C ILE A 98 -10.72 -23.23 -11.98
N ASP A 99 -10.73 -22.29 -12.93
CA ASP A 99 -10.70 -22.59 -14.37
C ASP A 99 -9.31 -23.08 -14.82
N THR A 100 -8.23 -22.46 -14.33
CA THR A 100 -6.88 -22.85 -14.73
C THR A 100 -6.35 -24.03 -13.91
N GLY A 101 -6.79 -24.21 -12.67
CA GLY A 101 -6.30 -25.28 -11.79
C GLY A 101 -4.82 -25.14 -11.41
N ASP A 102 -4.13 -24.07 -11.83
CA ASP A 102 -2.70 -23.87 -11.62
C ASP A 102 -2.32 -23.90 -10.12
N ALA A 103 -3.25 -23.49 -9.26
CA ALA A 103 -3.04 -23.48 -7.83
C ALA A 103 -2.84 -24.89 -7.25
N GLU A 104 -3.47 -25.91 -7.85
CA GLU A 104 -3.38 -27.31 -7.39
C GLU A 104 -1.99 -27.92 -7.68
N GLU A 105 -1.27 -27.38 -8.66
CA GLU A 105 0.12 -27.76 -8.96
C GLU A 105 1.14 -26.98 -8.11
N LEU A 106 0.80 -25.76 -7.69
CA LEU A 106 1.71 -24.84 -7.00
C LEU A 106 1.61 -24.90 -5.46
N TYR A 107 0.46 -25.31 -4.92
CA TYR A 107 0.18 -25.31 -3.50
C TYR A 107 -0.25 -26.69 -3.01
N GLU A 108 0.24 -27.07 -1.84
CA GLU A 108 -0.13 -28.34 -1.21
C GLU A 108 -1.61 -28.33 -0.82
N MET A 109 -2.35 -29.34 -1.26
CA MET A 109 -3.76 -29.53 -0.92
C MET A 109 -3.90 -30.49 0.26
N GLU A 110 -4.87 -30.22 1.13
CA GLU A 110 -5.26 -31.17 2.16
C GLU A 110 -5.69 -32.49 1.50
N THR A 111 -5.00 -33.58 1.83
CA THR A 111 -5.43 -34.91 1.43
C THR A 111 -6.63 -35.29 2.28
N GLN A 112 -7.74 -35.72 1.66
CA GLN A 112 -8.79 -36.40 2.41
C GLN A 112 -8.21 -37.72 2.92
N GLU A 113 -7.77 -37.74 4.18
CA GLU A 113 -7.59 -38.99 4.91
C GLU A 113 -8.96 -39.67 4.96
N ASN A 114 -9.15 -40.61 4.03
CA ASN A 114 -10.24 -41.55 4.09
C ASN A 114 -9.95 -42.44 5.30
N ASP A 115 -10.42 -42.01 6.48
CA ASP A 115 -10.51 -42.82 7.68
C ASP A 115 -11.45 -43.98 7.36
N GLY A 116 -10.85 -44.99 6.73
CA GLY A 116 -11.48 -46.23 6.34
C GLY A 116 -11.97 -46.93 7.59
N LEU A 117 -13.23 -46.69 7.93
CA LEU A 117 -14.06 -47.61 8.71
C LEU A 117 -14.08 -48.94 7.94
N GLN A 118 -13.09 -49.78 8.23
CA GLN A 118 -13.00 -51.15 7.78
C GLN A 118 -14.06 -51.94 8.56
N MET A 119 -15.28 -51.94 8.04
CA MET A 119 -16.31 -52.91 8.41
C MET A 119 -16.16 -54.10 7.46
N GLY A 120 -15.54 -55.16 7.95
CA GLY A 120 -15.39 -56.46 7.28
C GLY A 120 -14.84 -57.50 8.22
#